data_AF-A0A3D6ETP3-F1
#
_entry.id   AF-A0A3D6ETP3-F1
#
_cell.length_a   1.000
_cell.length_b   1.000
_cell.length_c   1.000
_cell.angle_alpha   90.00
_cell.angle_beta   90.00
_cell.angle_gamma   90.00
#
_symmetry.space_group_name_H-M   'P 1'
#
loop_
_entity.id
_entity.type
_entity.pdbx_description
1 polymer ?
#
loop_
_entity_poly.entity_id
_entity_poly.type
_entity_poly.pdbx_seq_one_letter_code
_entity_poly.pdbx_strand_id
1 'polypeptide(L)'
;RKVPPSVIVNSLITANKAGIAVTTNELETHYLAGGNVPNVIRALISAEKANISLDFKQATAIDLAGRDVFEAVQISVNPKVITTPKVAAVAADGIQLIAIARVTVRASIAQLVGGAGEDTILARVGEGIVTSIGSAKSHKEVLANPDKISKLVLSRGLDAGTAFEIL
;
A
#
# COMPACT_ATOMS: atom_id res chain seq x y z
N ARG A 1 -18.81 -10.54 30.59
CA ARG A 1 -17.85 -10.30 29.48
C ARG A 1 -18.16 -8.93 28.89
N LYS A 2 -17.19 -8.02 28.80
CA LYS A 2 -17.38 -6.63 28.30
C LYS A 2 -17.41 -6.54 26.76
N VAL A 3 -17.87 -7.59 26.09
CA VAL A 3 -17.99 -7.60 24.62
C VAL A 3 -19.44 -7.31 24.27
N PRO A 4 -19.75 -6.25 23.51
CA PRO A 4 -21.12 -5.94 23.10
C PRO A 4 -21.62 -7.02 22.13
N PRO A 5 -22.62 -7.84 22.51
CA PRO A 5 -23.07 -8.97 21.70
C PRO A 5 -23.60 -8.52 20.33
N SER A 6 -24.20 -7.33 20.27
CA SER A 6 -24.73 -6.75 19.03
C SER A 6 -23.68 -6.63 17.93
N VAL A 7 -22.44 -6.25 18.26
CA VAL A 7 -21.37 -6.09 17.27
C VAL A 7 -20.94 -7.44 16.72
N ILE A 8 -20.77 -8.43 17.60
CA ILE A 8 -20.33 -9.78 17.23
C ILE A 8 -21.39 -10.48 16.39
N VAL A 9 -22.66 -10.45 16.82
CA VAL A 9 -23.78 -11.08 16.10
C VAL A 9 -23.98 -10.45 14.72
N ASN A 10 -23.97 -9.12 14.62
CA ASN A 10 -24.09 -8.44 13.33
C ASN A 10 -22.92 -8.78 12.39
N SER A 11 -21.70 -8.84 12.91
CA SER A 11 -20.51 -9.21 12.14
C SER A 11 -20.58 -10.66 11.66
N LEU A 12 -21.05 -11.58 12.51
CA LEU A 12 -21.21 -12.99 12.19
C LEU A 12 -22.32 -13.26 11.16
N ILE A 13 -23.45 -12.54 11.24
CA ILE A 13 -24.49 -12.57 10.22
C ILE A 13 -23.93 -12.09 8.88
N THR A 14 -23.15 -11.01 8.89
CA THR A 14 -22.58 -10.43 7.67
C THR A 14 -21.54 -11.37 7.03
N ALA A 15 -20.68 -11.98 7.84
CA ALA A 15 -19.68 -12.94 7.38
C ALA A 15 -20.33 -14.20 6.78
N ASN A 16 -21.31 -14.81 7.46
CA ASN A 16 -22.03 -15.97 6.94
C ASN A 16 -22.79 -15.66 5.64
N LYS A 17 -23.41 -14.48 5.52
CA LYS A 17 -24.07 -14.05 4.28
C LYS A 17 -23.10 -13.94 3.10
N ALA A 18 -21.83 -13.65 3.38
CA ALA A 18 -20.78 -13.57 2.37
C ALA A 18 -20.05 -14.89 2.13
N GLY A 19 -20.43 -15.97 2.81
CA GLY A 19 -19.77 -17.29 2.68
C GLY A 19 -18.45 -17.42 3.44
N ILE A 20 -18.12 -16.47 4.31
CA ILE A 20 -16.87 -16.48 5.08
C ILE A 20 -17.11 -17.25 6.39
N ALA A 21 -16.41 -18.37 6.55
CA ALA A 21 -16.46 -19.18 7.76
C ALA A 21 -15.65 -18.53 8.89
N VAL A 22 -16.33 -17.87 9.82
CA VAL A 22 -15.75 -17.31 11.06
C VAL A 22 -16.48 -17.83 12.28
N THR A 23 -15.73 -18.11 13.35
CA THR A 23 -16.31 -18.55 14.62
C THR A 23 -16.60 -17.37 15.55
N THR A 24 -17.58 -17.53 16.44
CA THR A 24 -17.87 -16.54 17.51
C THR A 24 -16.64 -16.26 18.38
N ASN A 25 -15.89 -17.31 18.72
CA ASN A 25 -14.70 -17.22 19.57
C ASN A 25 -13.57 -16.40 18.93
N GLU A 26 -13.38 -16.49 17.62
CA GLU A 26 -12.38 -15.69 16.90
C GLU A 26 -12.72 -14.20 16.91
N LEU A 27 -14.00 -13.87 16.68
CA LEU A 27 -14.48 -12.48 16.72
C LEU A 27 -14.40 -11.91 18.14
N GLU A 28 -14.77 -12.69 19.16
CA GLU A 28 -14.62 -12.30 20.56
C GLU A 28 -13.16 -12.07 20.93
N THR A 29 -12.26 -12.98 20.55
CA THR A 29 -10.82 -12.86 20.81
C THR A 29 -10.25 -11.59 20.18
N HIS A 30 -10.59 -11.31 18.91
CA HIS A 30 -10.09 -10.12 18.23
C HIS A 30 -10.61 -8.82 18.85
N TYR A 31 -11.90 -8.78 19.23
CA TYR A 31 -12.47 -7.63 19.94
C TYR A 31 -11.80 -7.40 21.30
N LEU A 32 -11.51 -8.47 22.03
CA LEU A 32 -10.81 -8.38 23.32
C LEU A 32 -9.35 -7.93 23.17
N ALA A 33 -8.72 -8.23 22.04
CA ALA A 33 -7.39 -7.74 21.68
C ALA A 33 -7.40 -6.24 21.29
N GLY A 34 -8.57 -5.59 21.25
CA GLY A 34 -8.72 -4.18 20.92
C GLY A 34 -8.92 -3.91 19.42
N GLY A 35 -9.17 -4.94 18.62
CA GLY A 35 -9.37 -4.82 17.18
C GLY A 35 -10.80 -4.48 16.76
N ASN A 36 -10.94 -4.05 15.51
CA ASN A 36 -12.20 -3.64 14.91
C ASN A 36 -12.84 -4.76 14.08
N VAL A 37 -13.63 -5.59 14.75
CA VAL A 37 -14.33 -6.74 14.13
C VAL A 37 -15.16 -6.36 12.89
N PRO A 38 -16.03 -5.31 12.92
CA PRO A 38 -16.77 -4.90 11.73
C PRO A 38 -15.88 -4.54 10.53
N ASN A 39 -14.73 -3.91 10.76
CA ASN A 39 -13.82 -3.51 9.68
C ASN A 39 -13.18 -4.74 9.02
N VAL A 40 -12.67 -5.68 9.84
CA VAL A 40 -12.08 -6.93 9.38
C VAL A 40 -13.06 -7.74 8.52
N ILE A 41 -14.32 -7.89 8.95
CA ILE A 41 -15.32 -8.62 8.17
C ILE A 41 -15.59 -7.93 6.83
N ARG A 42 -15.71 -6.59 6.79
CA ARG A 42 -15.90 -5.86 5.52
C ARG A 42 -14.71 -6.02 4.57
N ALA A 43 -13.49 -6.02 5.11
CA ALA A 43 -12.27 -6.25 4.34
C ALA A 43 -12.25 -7.65 3.73
N LEU A 44 -12.56 -8.69 4.52
CA LEU A 44 -12.63 -10.08 4.04
C LEU A 44 -13.68 -10.26 2.93
N ILE A 45 -14.86 -9.65 3.08
CA ILE A 45 -15.91 -9.69 2.03
C ILE A 45 -15.42 -9.03 0.73
N SER A 46 -14.69 -7.93 0.86
CA SER A 46 -14.17 -7.21 -0.30
C SER A 46 -13.03 -7.97 -0.97
N ALA A 47 -12.19 -8.65 -0.18
CA ALA A 47 -11.11 -9.49 -0.67
C ALA A 47 -11.67 -10.69 -1.45
N GLU A 48 -12.68 -11.38 -0.90
CA GLU A 48 -13.34 -12.51 -1.55
C GLU A 48 -13.97 -12.11 -2.88
N LYS A 49 -14.66 -10.96 -2.92
CA LYS A 49 -15.24 -10.41 -4.16
C LYS A 49 -14.19 -10.07 -5.23
N ALA A 50 -12.97 -9.76 -4.80
CA ALA A 50 -11.86 -9.41 -5.67
C ALA A 50 -10.93 -10.60 -5.98
N ASN A 51 -11.28 -11.82 -5.57
CA ASN A 51 -10.43 -13.02 -5.67
C ASN A 51 -9.04 -12.83 -5.03
N ILE A 52 -8.98 -12.11 -3.92
CA ILE A 52 -7.77 -11.90 -3.13
C ILE A 52 -7.77 -12.91 -1.98
N SER A 53 -6.72 -13.73 -1.89
CA SER A 53 -6.52 -14.64 -0.76
C SER A 53 -6.16 -13.85 0.50
N LEU A 54 -7.14 -13.59 1.36
CA LEU A 54 -6.97 -12.93 2.65
C LEU A 54 -7.56 -13.81 3.77
N ASP A 55 -6.72 -14.33 4.64
CA ASP A 55 -7.17 -15.12 5.78
C ASP A 55 -7.64 -14.23 6.95
N PHE A 56 -8.58 -14.74 7.76
CA PHE A 56 -9.03 -14.06 8.98
C PHE A 56 -7.86 -13.71 9.93
N LYS A 57 -6.87 -14.61 10.04
CA LYS A 57 -5.66 -14.37 10.86
C LYS A 57 -4.79 -13.24 10.30
N GLN A 58 -4.68 -13.13 8.98
CA GLN A 58 -3.93 -12.04 8.35
C GLN A 58 -4.66 -10.70 8.51
N ALA A 59 -5.96 -10.69 8.26
CA ALA A 59 -6.79 -9.50 8.43
C ALA A 59 -6.76 -8.97 9.87
N THR A 60 -6.86 -9.85 10.87
CA THR A 60 -6.76 -9.46 12.28
C THR A 60 -5.36 -8.98 12.67
N ALA A 61 -4.30 -9.55 12.09
CA ALA A 61 -2.93 -9.09 12.32
C ALA A 61 -2.70 -7.68 11.75
N ILE A 62 -3.26 -7.36 10.58
CA ILE A 62 -3.20 -6.02 9.96
C ILE A 62 -3.92 -5.00 10.84
N ASP A 63 -5.13 -5.33 11.32
CA ASP A 63 -5.93 -4.46 12.18
C ASP A 63 -5.22 -4.17 13.51
N LEU A 64 -4.65 -5.22 14.15
CA LEU A 64 -3.88 -5.09 15.38
C LEU A 64 -2.56 -4.31 15.20
N ALA A 65 -2.01 -4.29 13.98
CA ALA A 65 -0.86 -3.44 13.63
C ALA A 65 -1.25 -1.95 13.48
N GLY A 66 -2.53 -1.59 13.66
CA GLY A 66 -3.04 -0.23 13.54
C GLY A 66 -3.20 0.23 12.10
N ARG A 67 -3.33 -0.71 11.15
CA ARG A 67 -3.56 -0.42 9.73
C ARG A 67 -5.00 -0.75 9.35
N ASP A 68 -5.58 0.06 8.46
CA ASP A 68 -6.92 -0.22 7.95
C ASP A 68 -6.88 -1.33 6.90
N VAL A 69 -7.37 -2.51 7.28
CA VAL A 69 -7.46 -3.69 6.40
C VAL A 69 -8.36 -3.43 5.21
N PHE A 70 -9.44 -2.67 5.38
CA PHE A 70 -10.41 -2.42 4.33
C PHE A 70 -9.81 -1.51 3.25
N GLU A 71 -9.13 -0.44 3.68
CA GLU A 71 -8.40 0.45 2.76
C GLU A 71 -7.31 -0.33 1.98
N ALA A 72 -6.56 -1.19 2.67
CA ALA A 72 -5.55 -2.03 2.05
C ALA A 72 -6.12 -2.93 0.93
N VAL A 73 -7.27 -3.57 1.17
CA VAL A 73 -7.95 -4.38 0.16
C VAL A 73 -8.43 -3.49 -1.00
N GLN A 74 -9.00 -2.32 -0.72
CA GLN A 74 -9.46 -1.40 -1.77
C GLN A 74 -8.33 -0.95 -2.70
N ILE A 75 -7.17 -0.59 -2.16
CA ILE A 75 -6.00 -0.17 -2.95
C ILE A 75 -5.42 -1.35 -3.75
N SER A 76 -5.61 -2.58 -3.27
CA SER A 76 -5.21 -3.78 -4.00
C SER A 76 -6.08 -4.01 -5.25
N VAL A 77 -7.40 -3.78 -5.14
CA VAL A 77 -8.35 -3.91 -6.26
C VAL A 77 -8.24 -2.75 -7.25
N ASN A 78 -8.21 -1.53 -6.73
CA ASN A 78 -8.15 -0.31 -7.52
C ASN A 78 -6.81 0.38 -7.25
N PRO A 79 -5.83 0.27 -8.17
CA PRO A 79 -4.55 0.94 -8.04
C PRO A 79 -4.74 2.44 -7.86
N LYS A 80 -3.95 3.03 -6.96
CA LYS A 80 -3.97 4.46 -6.67
C LYS A 80 -2.77 5.11 -7.37
N VAL A 81 -3.00 6.30 -7.94
CA VAL A 81 -1.92 7.11 -8.52
C VAL A 81 -1.45 8.10 -7.47
N ILE A 82 -0.18 8.00 -7.07
CA ILE A 82 0.49 8.92 -6.17
C ILE A 82 1.37 9.86 -7.00
N THR A 83 1.30 11.16 -6.71
CA THR A 83 2.14 12.17 -7.37
C THR A 83 3.25 12.59 -6.42
N THR A 84 4.48 12.58 -6.89
CA THR A 84 5.62 13.05 -6.08
C THR A 84 5.59 14.57 -5.90
N PRO A 85 6.15 15.10 -4.80
CA PRO A 85 6.44 16.52 -4.72
C PRO A 85 7.40 16.94 -5.86
N LYS A 86 7.50 18.25 -6.10
CA LYS A 86 8.46 18.80 -7.07
C LYS A 86 9.87 18.52 -6.59
N VAL A 87 10.55 17.59 -7.26
CA VAL A 87 11.94 17.24 -6.96
C VAL A 87 12.84 18.06 -7.87
N ALA A 88 13.74 18.84 -7.27
CA ALA A 88 14.70 19.64 -8.00
C ALA A 88 16.10 19.01 -7.92
N ALA A 89 16.77 18.88 -9.05
CA ALA A 89 18.12 18.32 -9.15
C ALA A 89 18.95 19.10 -10.17
N VAL A 90 20.26 19.10 -9.99
CA VAL A 90 21.21 19.85 -10.84
C VAL A 90 22.01 18.85 -11.67
N ALA A 91 22.02 19.04 -12.99
CA ALA A 91 22.85 18.25 -13.89
C ALA A 91 24.31 18.73 -13.86
N ALA A 92 25.25 17.95 -14.40
CA ALA A 92 26.68 18.28 -14.34
C ALA A 92 27.05 19.58 -15.08
N ASP A 93 26.20 20.08 -15.97
CA ASP A 93 26.32 21.37 -16.64
C ASP A 93 25.82 22.56 -15.80
N GLY A 94 25.44 22.33 -14.54
CA GLY A 94 25.03 23.36 -13.59
C GLY A 94 23.57 23.83 -13.75
N ILE A 95 22.79 23.18 -14.60
CA ILE A 95 21.39 23.54 -14.84
C ILE A 95 20.47 22.73 -13.92
N GLN A 96 19.57 23.45 -13.25
CA GLN A 96 18.55 22.86 -12.39
C GLN A 96 17.34 22.40 -13.22
N LEU A 97 16.95 21.15 -13.02
CA LEU A 97 15.72 20.58 -13.57
C LEU A 97 14.74 20.27 -12.43
N ILE A 98 13.47 20.50 -12.69
CA ILE A 98 12.38 20.15 -11.78
C ILE A 98 11.58 19.02 -12.44
N ALA A 99 11.52 17.88 -11.75
CA ALA A 99 10.78 16.72 -12.20
C ALA A 99 9.61 16.41 -11.25
N ILE A 100 8.52 15.94 -11.85
CA ILE A 100 7.32 15.46 -11.16
C ILE A 100 7.03 14.07 -11.73
N ALA A 101 7.00 13.07 -10.86
CA ALA A 101 6.65 11.71 -11.25
C ALA A 101 5.24 11.35 -10.75
N ARG A 102 4.54 10.56 -11.55
CA ARG A 102 3.27 9.94 -11.18
C ARG A 102 3.51 8.44 -11.13
N VAL A 103 3.29 7.84 -9.97
CA VAL A 103 3.54 6.44 -9.72
C VAL A 103 2.22 5.76 -9.44
N THR A 104 1.94 4.68 -10.16
CA THR A 104 0.78 3.84 -9.91
C THR A 104 1.18 2.76 -8.91
N VAL A 105 0.53 2.74 -7.75
CA VAL A 105 0.79 1.76 -6.71
C VAL A 105 -0.42 0.84 -6.53
N ARG A 106 -0.14 -0.42 -6.24
CA ARG A 106 -1.10 -1.44 -5.81
C ARG A 106 -0.67 -1.93 -4.43
N ALA A 107 -1.60 -2.13 -3.51
CA ALA A 107 -1.25 -2.67 -2.20
C ALA A 107 -0.96 -4.17 -2.30
N SER A 108 0.15 -4.61 -1.70
CA SER A 108 0.50 -6.02 -1.57
C SER A 108 0.14 -6.48 -0.16
N ILE A 109 -0.90 -7.31 -0.06
CA ILE A 109 -1.49 -7.72 1.22
C ILE A 109 -0.53 -8.59 2.04
N ALA A 110 0.34 -9.37 1.38
CA ALA A 110 1.33 -10.20 2.05
C ALA A 110 2.41 -9.39 2.78
N GLN A 111 2.78 -8.22 2.26
CA GLN A 111 3.82 -7.34 2.82
C GLN A 111 3.26 -6.15 3.60
N LEU A 112 1.93 -6.11 3.79
CA LEU A 112 1.26 -5.00 4.45
C LEU A 112 1.56 -4.93 5.95
N VAL A 113 1.86 -6.07 6.58
CA VAL A 113 2.29 -6.15 7.98
C VAL A 113 3.79 -5.90 8.07
N GLY A 114 4.17 -4.69 8.52
CA GLY A 114 5.57 -4.30 8.72
C GLY A 114 6.27 -3.71 7.48
N GLY A 115 5.61 -3.68 6.32
CA GLY A 115 6.12 -3.01 5.13
C GLY A 115 6.18 -1.49 5.27
N ALA A 116 7.11 -0.87 4.55
CA ALA A 116 7.23 0.58 4.49
C ALA A 116 6.03 1.22 3.76
N GLY A 117 5.62 2.42 4.22
CA GLY A 117 4.45 3.14 3.72
C GLY A 117 4.69 3.95 2.45
N GLU A 118 3.66 4.70 2.02
CA GLU A 118 3.69 5.57 0.83
C GLU A 118 4.86 6.58 0.89
N ASP A 119 5.17 7.12 2.08
CA ASP A 119 6.27 8.09 2.27
C ASP A 119 7.64 7.54 1.87
N THR A 120 7.87 6.24 2.11
CA THR A 120 9.15 5.60 1.75
C THR A 120 9.25 5.43 0.24
N ILE A 121 8.14 5.16 -0.45
CA ILE A 121 8.10 5.10 -1.92
C ILE A 121 8.41 6.48 -2.50
N LEU A 122 7.77 7.53 -1.98
CA LEU A 122 8.03 8.91 -2.40
C LEU A 122 9.49 9.31 -2.20
N ALA A 123 10.09 8.95 -1.07
CA ALA A 123 11.50 9.22 -0.79
C ALA A 123 12.43 8.49 -1.77
N ARG A 124 12.19 7.20 -2.04
CA ARG A 124 12.99 6.40 -2.98
C ARG A 124 12.87 6.89 -4.43
N VAL A 125 11.65 7.26 -4.85
CA VAL A 125 11.43 7.85 -6.18
C VAL A 125 12.16 9.19 -6.28
N GLY A 126 12.11 10.01 -5.23
CA GLY A 126 12.85 11.26 -5.15
C GLY A 126 14.36 11.06 -5.28
N GLU A 127 14.93 10.11 -4.54
CA GLU A 127 16.35 9.74 -4.63
C GLU A 127 16.72 9.30 -6.06
N GLY A 128 15.90 8.46 -6.69
CA GLY A 128 16.15 7.99 -8.04
C GLY A 128 16.10 9.11 -9.09
N ILE A 129 15.19 10.07 -8.95
CA ILE A 129 15.11 11.27 -9.79
C ILE A 129 16.38 12.12 -9.62
N VAL A 130 16.77 12.42 -8.38
CA VAL A 130 17.95 13.24 -8.08
C VAL A 130 19.21 12.58 -8.64
N THR A 131 19.34 11.27 -8.44
CA THR A 131 20.50 10.49 -8.92
C THR A 131 20.55 10.47 -10.45
N SER A 132 19.41 10.28 -11.12
CA SER A 132 19.35 10.24 -12.58
C SER A 132 19.76 11.58 -13.22
N ILE A 133 19.23 12.69 -12.67
CA ILE A 133 19.55 14.05 -13.16
C ILE A 133 21.00 14.43 -12.81
N GLY A 134 21.45 14.15 -11.59
CA GLY A 134 22.81 14.44 -11.14
C GLY A 134 23.89 13.65 -11.88
N SER A 135 23.56 12.46 -12.38
CA SER A 135 24.47 11.63 -13.17
C SER A 135 24.52 12.02 -14.66
N ALA A 136 23.61 12.89 -15.13
CA ALA A 136 23.57 13.33 -16.51
C ALA A 136 24.64 14.41 -16.77
N LYS A 137 25.37 14.27 -17.90
CA LYS A 137 26.41 15.24 -18.28
C LYS A 137 25.84 16.61 -18.65
N SER A 138 24.63 16.64 -19.17
CA SER A 138 23.92 17.87 -19.51
C SER A 138 22.40 17.70 -19.33
N HIS A 139 21.71 18.79 -18.98
CA HIS A 139 20.24 18.84 -18.96
C HIS A 139 19.60 18.40 -20.28
N LYS A 140 20.29 18.61 -21.42
CA LYS A 140 19.79 18.18 -22.74
C LYS A 140 19.64 16.68 -22.85
N GLU A 141 20.52 15.89 -22.22
CA GLU A 141 20.41 14.42 -22.26
C GLU A 141 19.17 13.93 -21.51
N VAL A 142 18.83 14.60 -20.41
CA VAL A 142 17.64 14.31 -19.60
C VAL A 142 16.37 14.70 -20.37
N LEU A 143 16.36 15.89 -20.97
CA LEU A 143 15.22 16.37 -21.77
C LEU A 143 15.02 15.56 -23.06
N ALA A 144 16.10 15.07 -23.67
CA ALA A 144 16.04 14.25 -24.87
C ALA A 144 15.47 12.86 -24.59
N ASN A 145 15.67 12.32 -23.39
CA ASN A 145 15.16 11.00 -23.03
C ASN A 145 14.77 10.90 -21.54
N PRO A 146 13.61 11.46 -21.15
CA PRO A 146 13.13 11.44 -19.76
C PRO A 146 12.80 10.05 -19.25
N ASP A 147 12.56 9.08 -20.15
CA ASP A 147 12.29 7.68 -19.82
C ASP A 147 13.45 7.00 -19.07
N LYS A 148 14.68 7.50 -19.24
CA LYS A 148 15.85 7.03 -18.47
C LYS A 148 15.64 7.18 -16.96
N ILE A 149 14.95 8.22 -16.51
CA ILE A 149 14.64 8.43 -15.10
C ILE A 149 13.74 7.30 -14.60
N SER A 150 12.64 7.04 -15.31
CA SER A 150 11.68 5.99 -14.97
C SER A 150 12.34 4.61 -14.92
N LYS A 151 13.16 4.27 -15.92
CA LYS A 151 13.89 2.99 -15.94
C LYS A 151 14.87 2.83 -14.79
N LEU A 152 15.63 3.88 -14.46
CA LEU A 152 16.57 3.84 -13.34
C LEU A 152 15.83 3.65 -12.02
N VAL A 153 14.74 4.40 -11.84
CA VAL A 153 13.87 4.35 -10.66
C VAL A 153 13.26 2.94 -10.50
N LEU A 154 12.73 2.35 -11.57
CA LEU A 154 12.20 0.97 -11.55
C LEU A 154 13.29 -0.07 -11.27
N SER A 155 14.49 0.11 -11.84
CA SER A 155 15.62 -0.84 -11.65
C SER A 155 16.16 -0.88 -10.22
N ARG A 156 15.91 0.16 -9.42
CA ARG A 156 16.37 0.28 -8.03
C ARG A 156 15.51 -0.51 -7.03
N GLY A 157 14.47 -1.22 -7.49
CA GLY A 157 13.63 -2.09 -6.66
C GLY A 157 12.84 -1.29 -5.62
N LEU A 158 11.98 -0.38 -6.11
CA LEU A 158 11.14 0.47 -5.24
C LEU A 158 10.22 -0.34 -4.32
N ASP A 159 9.81 -1.51 -4.79
CA ASP A 159 8.93 -2.50 -4.16
C ASP A 159 9.60 -3.26 -2.99
N ALA A 160 10.94 -3.33 -2.96
CA ALA A 160 11.68 -4.13 -1.98
C ALA A 160 11.44 -3.62 -0.54
N GLY A 161 10.66 -4.38 0.23
CA GLY A 161 10.34 -4.10 1.64
C GLY A 161 9.26 -3.04 1.84
N THR A 162 8.44 -2.76 0.83
CA THR A 162 7.29 -1.83 0.95
C THR A 162 5.98 -2.60 0.97
N ALA A 163 4.93 -2.01 1.54
CA ALA A 163 3.59 -2.59 1.51
C ALA A 163 2.90 -2.50 0.13
N PHE A 164 3.61 -2.04 -0.90
CA PHE A 164 3.05 -1.73 -2.21
C PHE A 164 3.89 -2.33 -3.35
N GLU A 165 3.19 -2.73 -4.40
CA GLU A 165 3.74 -3.09 -5.69
C GLU A 165 3.54 -1.93 -6.66
N ILE A 166 4.53 -1.69 -7.52
CA ILE A 166 4.50 -0.63 -8.52
C ILE A 166 4.31 -1.24 -9.90
N LEU A 167 3.42 -0.64 -10.69
CA LEU A 167 3.05 -1.08 -12.04
C LEU A 167 3.77 -0.27 -13.12
#